data_AF-A0A6G7GBU8-F1
#
_entry.id   AF-A0A6G7GBU8-F1
#
_cell.length_a   1.000
_cell.length_b   1.000
_cell.length_c   1.000
_cell.angle_alpha   90.00
_cell.angle_beta   90.00
_cell.angle_gamma   90.00
#
_symmetry.space_group_name_H-M   'P 1'
#
loop_
_entity.id
_entity.type
_entity.pdbx_description
1 polymer ?
#
loop_
_entity_poly.entity_id
_entity_poly.type
_entity_poly.pdbx_seq_one_letter_code
_entity_poly.pdbx_strand_id
1 'polypeptide(L)'
;MAPNHDARADERTAAARAIGFSEMRARILAIAFRDGFCTAAGLMRELGISRSNVNAHIRPLVEAHILDPRPDPDFQHGPKGGTPPLRWYVNASAFDAALDEYRSRIRGTH
;
A
#
# COMPACT_ATOMS: atom_id res chain seq x y z
N MET A 1 -15.75 7.36 -22.30
CA MET A 1 -16.07 6.48 -21.16
C MET A 1 -14.73 6.11 -20.52
N ALA A 2 -14.33 6.78 -19.43
CA ALA A 2 -13.04 6.49 -18.79
C ALA A 2 -13.13 5.10 -18.12
N PRO A 3 -12.11 4.24 -18.22
CA PRO A 3 -12.17 2.92 -17.63
C PRO A 3 -12.05 3.03 -16.09
N ASN A 4 -13.16 2.76 -15.42
CA ASN A 4 -13.32 2.02 -14.15
C ASN A 4 -12.07 1.96 -13.22
N HIS A 5 -11.61 3.11 -12.73
CA HIS A 5 -10.50 3.20 -11.75
C HIS A 5 -10.86 2.47 -10.45
N ASP A 6 -12.13 2.56 -10.04
CA ASP A 6 -12.64 1.95 -8.81
C ASP A 6 -12.68 0.42 -8.88
N ALA A 7 -13.16 -0.18 -9.99
CA ALA A 7 -13.19 -1.64 -10.12
C ALA A 7 -11.81 -2.28 -10.08
N ARG A 8 -10.79 -1.61 -10.64
CA ARG A 8 -9.40 -2.08 -10.57
C ARG A 8 -8.83 -1.99 -9.14
N ALA A 9 -9.22 -0.99 -8.37
CA ALA A 9 -8.83 -0.88 -6.97
C ALA A 9 -9.48 -1.98 -6.11
N ASP A 10 -10.75 -2.31 -6.37
CA ASP A 10 -11.46 -3.40 -5.69
C ASP A 10 -10.87 -4.77 -6.03
N GLU A 11 -10.56 -5.03 -7.31
CA GLU A 11 -9.88 -6.25 -7.75
C GLU A 11 -8.51 -6.43 -7.07
N ARG A 12 -7.72 -5.35 -6.97
CA ARG A 12 -6.42 -5.36 -6.29
C ARG A 12 -6.56 -5.57 -4.78
N THR A 13 -7.61 -5.06 -4.16
CA THR A 13 -7.90 -5.28 -2.74
C THR A 13 -8.29 -6.73 -2.47
N ALA A 14 -9.13 -7.31 -3.33
CA ALA A 14 -9.47 -8.73 -3.27
C ALA A 14 -8.24 -9.62 -3.50
N ALA A 15 -7.39 -9.26 -4.46
CA ALA A 15 -6.12 -9.94 -4.73
C ALA A 15 -5.16 -9.87 -3.54
N ALA A 16 -5.02 -8.71 -2.90
CA ALA A 16 -4.20 -8.53 -1.70
C ALA A 16 -4.65 -9.45 -0.55
N ARG A 17 -5.96 -9.60 -0.35
CA ARG A 17 -6.52 -10.55 0.63
C ARG A 17 -6.24 -12.00 0.23
N ALA A 18 -6.39 -12.33 -1.06
CA ALA A 18 -6.16 -13.68 -1.58
C ALA A 18 -4.71 -14.16 -1.33
N ILE A 19 -3.72 -13.28 -1.48
CA ILE A 19 -2.30 -13.61 -1.21
C ILE A 19 -1.92 -13.62 0.28
N GLY A 20 -2.90 -13.50 1.19
CA GLY A 20 -2.67 -13.64 2.63
C GLY A 20 -2.32 -12.34 3.37
N PHE A 21 -2.47 -11.16 2.75
CA PHE A 21 -2.39 -9.93 3.53
C PHE A 21 -3.59 -9.80 4.46
N SER A 22 -3.34 -9.28 5.68
CA SER A 22 -4.41 -9.00 6.63
C SER A 22 -5.38 -7.98 6.04
N GLU A 23 -6.62 -7.97 6.53
CA GLU A 23 -7.64 -7.03 6.07
C GLU A 23 -7.13 -5.58 6.11
N MET A 24 -6.44 -5.21 7.18
CA MET A 24 -5.87 -3.87 7.34
C MET A 24 -4.83 -3.55 6.24
N ARG A 25 -3.93 -4.48 5.94
CA ARG A 25 -2.93 -4.29 4.86
C ARG A 25 -3.60 -4.18 3.50
N ALA A 26 -4.64 -4.99 3.23
CA ALA A 26 -5.41 -4.87 2.00
C ALA A 26 -6.07 -3.49 1.86
N ARG A 27 -6.66 -2.95 2.94
CA ARG A 27 -7.23 -1.58 2.94
C ARG A 27 -6.17 -0.50 2.72
N ILE A 28 -4.97 -0.63 3.31
CA ILE A 28 -3.85 0.30 3.07
C ILE A 28 -3.44 0.28 1.60
N LEU A 29 -3.30 -0.90 0.99
CA LEU A 29 -2.96 -1.04 -0.42
C LEU A 29 -4.06 -0.47 -1.32
N ALA A 30 -5.34 -0.66 -0.97
CA ALA A 30 -6.46 -0.07 -1.70
C ALA A 30 -6.35 1.45 -1.79
N ILE A 31 -6.08 2.11 -0.66
CA ILE A 31 -5.86 3.56 -0.59
C ILE A 31 -4.66 3.96 -1.46
N ALA A 32 -3.53 3.26 -1.31
CA ALA A 32 -2.31 3.58 -2.06
C ALA A 32 -2.47 3.36 -3.58
N PHE A 33 -3.25 2.38 -4.01
CA PHE A 33 -3.58 2.17 -5.43
C PHE A 33 -4.55 3.23 -5.96
N ARG A 34 -5.54 3.63 -5.17
CA ARG A 34 -6.53 4.65 -5.55
C ARG A 34 -5.86 6.02 -5.73
N ASP A 35 -5.03 6.40 -4.77
CA ASP A 35 -4.47 7.75 -4.65
C ASP A 35 -3.04 7.86 -5.24
N GLY A 36 -2.47 6.73 -5.69
CA GLY A 36 -1.11 6.62 -6.22
C GLY A 36 -0.01 6.55 -5.14
N PHE A 37 -0.33 6.97 -3.92
CA PHE A 37 0.49 6.81 -2.72
C PHE A 37 -0.40 6.85 -1.47
N CYS A 38 0.14 6.48 -0.32
CA CYS A 38 -0.49 6.77 0.96
C CYS A 38 0.49 7.45 1.91
N THR A 39 -0.05 8.23 2.86
CA THR A 39 0.72 8.85 3.94
C THR A 39 0.20 8.36 5.27
N ALA A 40 1.02 8.38 6.31
CA ALA A 40 0.54 7.95 7.61
C ALA A 40 -0.59 8.83 8.14
N ALA A 41 -0.56 10.15 7.89
CA ALA A 41 -1.66 11.03 8.26
C ALA A 41 -2.96 10.64 7.51
N GLY A 42 -2.86 10.36 6.21
CA GLY A 42 -4.00 9.87 5.42
C GLY A 42 -4.56 8.55 5.94
N LEU A 43 -3.69 7.58 6.20
CA LEU A 43 -4.09 6.27 6.73
C LEU A 43 -4.72 6.37 8.13
N MET A 44 -4.16 7.19 9.03
CA MET A 44 -4.74 7.41 10.35
C MET A 44 -6.13 8.04 10.25
N ARG A 45 -6.30 9.02 9.37
CA ARG A 45 -7.58 9.71 9.14
C ARG A 45 -8.63 8.80 8.53
N GLU A 46 -8.27 8.03 7.50
CA GLU A 46 -9.23 7.21 6.74
C GLU A 46 -9.56 5.89 7.42
N LEU A 47 -8.58 5.27 8.07
CA LEU A 47 -8.75 3.96 8.71
C LEU A 47 -9.00 4.06 10.22
N GLY A 48 -8.92 5.25 10.81
CA GLY A 48 -9.14 5.46 12.25
C GLY A 48 -8.11 4.77 13.14
N ILE A 49 -6.89 4.53 12.64
CA ILE A 49 -5.83 3.81 13.35
C ILE A 49 -4.75 4.73 13.89
N SER A 50 -4.03 4.29 14.93
CA SER A 50 -2.92 5.03 15.51
C SER A 50 -1.66 4.99 14.63
N ARG A 51 -0.73 5.93 14.85
CA ARG A 51 0.55 5.96 14.11
C ARG A 51 1.37 4.68 14.31
N SER A 52 1.41 4.14 15.53
CA SER A 52 2.09 2.89 15.83
C SER A 52 1.50 1.73 15.03
N ASN A 53 0.17 1.70 14.89
CA ASN A 53 -0.51 0.66 14.11
C ASN A 53 -0.26 0.82 12.60
N VAL A 54 -0.21 2.06 12.08
CA VAL A 54 0.24 2.31 10.71
C VAL A 54 1.64 1.72 10.49
N ASN A 55 2.60 2.06 11.35
CA ASN A 55 3.97 1.57 11.20
C ASN A 55 4.04 0.03 11.26
N ALA A 56 3.26 -0.61 12.14
CA ALA A 56 3.19 -2.07 12.26
C ALA A 56 2.67 -2.75 10.98
N HIS A 57 1.76 -2.11 10.25
CA HIS A 57 1.23 -2.66 8.99
C HIS A 57 2.04 -2.26 7.75
N ILE A 58 2.66 -1.08 7.75
CA ILE A 58 3.50 -0.60 6.66
C ILE A 58 4.83 -1.35 6.62
N ARG A 59 5.47 -1.61 7.76
CA ARG A 59 6.81 -2.22 7.79
C ARG A 59 6.88 -3.55 6.99
N PRO A 60 5.96 -4.52 7.18
CA PRO A 60 5.97 -5.75 6.38
C PRO A 60 5.72 -5.52 4.88
N LEU A 61 4.94 -4.50 4.50
CA LEU A 61 4.69 -4.17 3.09
C LEU A 61 5.92 -3.54 2.43
N VAL A 62 6.70 -2.77 3.19
CA VAL A 62 7.98 -2.21 2.73
C VAL A 62 9.05 -3.31 2.64
N GLU A 63 9.15 -4.18 3.66
CA GLU A 63 10.07 -5.33 3.67
C GLU A 63 9.79 -6.29 2.52
N ALA A 64 8.52 -6.46 2.13
CA ALA A 64 8.11 -7.24 0.96
C ALA A 64 8.22 -6.48 -0.38
N HIS A 65 8.80 -5.29 -0.39
CA HIS A 65 8.93 -4.41 -1.57
C HIS A 65 7.60 -4.06 -2.27
N ILE A 66 6.46 -4.20 -1.58
CA ILE A 66 5.14 -3.81 -2.10
C ILE A 66 4.93 -2.30 -1.98
N LEU A 67 5.47 -1.69 -0.93
CA LEU A 67 5.44 -0.25 -0.73
C LEU A 67 6.86 0.33 -0.74
N ASP A 68 7.08 1.35 -1.57
CA ASP A 68 8.33 2.08 -1.65
C ASP A 68 8.21 3.41 -0.87
N PRO A 69 8.93 3.58 0.26
CA PRO A 69 8.95 4.84 0.98
C PRO A 69 9.77 5.88 0.22
N ARG A 70 9.19 7.06 0.00
CA ARG A 70 9.90 8.23 -0.54
C ARG A 70 9.61 9.46 0.33
N PRO A 71 10.60 10.35 0.54
CA PRO A 71 10.36 11.64 1.15
C PRO A 71 9.27 12.40 0.38
N ASP A 72 8.39 13.08 1.10
CA ASP A 72 7.40 13.95 0.47
C ASP A 72 8.12 15.09 -0.28
N PRO A 73 8.00 15.17 -1.62
CA PRO A 73 8.70 16.18 -2.42
C PRO A 73 8.16 17.59 -2.18
N ASP A 74 6.93 17.70 -1.67
CA ASP A 74 6.26 18.98 -1.40
C ASP A 74 6.54 19.48 0.02
N PHE A 75 7.32 18.74 0.81
CA PHE A 75 7.66 19.14 2.17
C PHE A 75 8.66 20.31 2.16
N GLN A 76 8.15 21.50 2.47
CA GLN A 76 8.99 22.66 2.76
C GLN A 76 9.52 22.58 4.18
N HIS A 77 10.85 22.56 4.33
CA HIS A 77 11.48 22.66 5.64
C HIS A 77 11.14 24.03 6.27
N GLY A 78 10.39 24.01 7.36
CA GLY A 78 10.30 25.16 8.25
C GLY A 78 11.63 25.45 8.94
N PRO A 79 11.78 26.62 9.60
CA PRO A 79 13.03 27.10 10.21
C PRO A 79 13.63 26.17 11.30
N LYS A 80 12.95 25.09 11.68
CA LYS A 80 13.38 24.11 12.68
C LYS A 80 13.90 22.78 12.08
N GLY A 81 14.01 22.64 10.76
CA GLY A 81 14.67 21.50 10.13
C GLY A 81 14.10 20.12 10.53
N GLY A 82 12.84 19.85 10.18
CA GLY A 82 12.23 18.54 10.41
C GLY A 82 12.55 17.52 9.31
N THR A 83 12.51 16.23 9.62
CA THR A 83 12.56 15.16 8.61
C THR A 83 11.27 15.17 7.77
N PRO A 84 11.36 15.13 6.43
CA PRO A 84 10.17 15.08 5.59
C PRO A 84 9.30 13.87 5.93
N PRO A 85 7.96 14.02 5.97
CA PRO A 85 7.08 12.88 6.07
C PRO A 85 7.28 11.96 4.86
N LEU A 86 7.05 10.66 5.05
CA LEU A 86 7.13 9.69 3.95
C LEU A 86 5.79 9.58 3.23
N ARG A 87 5.87 9.50 1.89
CA ARG A 87 4.84 8.97 1.01
C ARG A 87 5.21 7.53 0.66
N TRP A 88 4.27 6.61 0.77
CA TRP A 88 4.46 5.21 0.37
C TRP A 88 3.76 4.95 -0.96
N TYR A 89 4.54 4.61 -1.97
CA TYR A 89 4.06 4.32 -3.32
C TYR A 89 3.93 2.82 -3.51
N VAL A 90 2.90 2.37 -4.24
CA VAL A 90 2.79 0.94 -4.55
C VAL A 90 3.78 0.57 -5.66
N ASN A 91 4.58 -0.45 -5.42
CA ASN A 91 5.32 -1.13 -6.45
C ASN A 91 4.41 -2.16 -7.12
N ALA A 92 3.76 -1.75 -8.20
CA ALA A 92 2.79 -2.58 -8.92
C ALA A 92 3.43 -3.89 -9.42
N SER A 93 4.67 -3.85 -9.92
CA SER A 93 5.37 -5.05 -10.41
C SER A 93 5.64 -6.06 -9.30
N ALA A 94 6.05 -5.61 -8.11
CA ALA A 94 6.24 -6.50 -6.96
C ALA A 94 4.92 -7.10 -6.48
N PHE A 95 3.83 -6.30 -6.49
CA PHE A 95 2.50 -6.78 -6.14
C PHE A 95 1.98 -7.83 -7.13
N ASP A 96 2.13 -7.58 -8.43
CA ASP A 96 1.70 -8.50 -9.48
C ASP A 96 2.52 -9.80 -9.44
N ALA A 97 3.84 -9.71 -9.18
CA ALA A 97 4.68 -10.89 -8.98
C ALA A 97 4.25 -11.72 -7.77
N ALA A 98 3.94 -11.09 -6.63
CA ALA A 98 3.42 -11.78 -5.45
C ALA A 98 2.06 -12.45 -5.72
N LEU A 99 1.22 -11.82 -6.54
CA LEU A 99 -0.05 -12.38 -6.97
C LEU A 99 0.13 -13.58 -7.90
N ASP A 100 1.06 -13.51 -8.84
CA ASP A 100 1.35 -14.58 -9.78
C ASP A 100 2.03 -15.77 -9.10
N GLU A 101 2.92 -15.54 -8.13
CA GLU A 101 3.49 -16.60 -7.29
C GLU A 101 2.39 -17.35 -6.52
N TYR A 102 1.49 -16.62 -5.88
CA TYR A 102 0.34 -17.22 -5.19
C TYR A 102 -0.55 -18.02 -6.14
N ARG A 103 -0.86 -17.47 -7.32
CA ARG A 103 -1.65 -18.15 -8.37
C ARG A 103 -0.96 -19.41 -8.88
N SER A 104 0.36 -19.38 -9.04
CA SER A 104 1.16 -20.53 -9.44
C SER A 104 1.09 -21.64 -8.38
N ARG A 105 1.22 -21.28 -7.09
CA ARG A 105 1.15 -22.22 -5.97
C ARG A 105 -0.19 -22.94 -5.87
N ILE A 106 -1.31 -22.24 -6.07
CA ILE A 106 -2.65 -22.88 -6.05
C ILE A 106 -2.94 -23.72 -7.30
N ARG A 107 -2.30 -23.43 -8.44
CA ARG A 107 -2.47 -24.19 -9.69
C ARG A 107 -1.56 -25.42 -9.76
N GLY A 108 -0.40 -25.37 -9.10
CA GLY A 108 0.61 -26.45 -9.07
C GLY A 108 0.37 -27.52 -8.00
N THR A 109 -0.62 -27.37 -7.14
CA THR A 109 -1.11 -28.44 -6.25
C THR A 109 -2.13 -29.31 -6.99
N HIS A 110 -1.64 -30.28 -7.76
CA HIS A 110 -2.39 -31.44 -8.25
C HIS A 110 -1.53 -32.69 -8.10
#